data_AF-A0AAX6T1P8-F1
#
_entry.id   AF-A0AAX6T1P8-F1
#
_cell.length_a   1.000
_cell.length_b   1.000
_cell.length_c   1.000
_cell.angle_alpha   90.00
_cell.angle_beta   90.00
_cell.angle_gamma   90.00
#
_symmetry.space_group_name_H-M   'P 1'
#
loop_
_entity.id
_entity.type
_entity.pdbx_description
1 polymer ?
#
loop_
_entity_poly.entity_id
_entity_poly.type
_entity_poly.pdbx_seq_one_letter_code
_entity_poly.pdbx_strand_id
1 'polypeptide(L)'
;MGEEQFDTPREVEMVTFDTAFGKFGVFTCFDVLFHDPAVALVKDFHVNTILFPTAWMNVLPHLSAIEFHSAWAMGMGVNFVASNLHNPLRRMTGSGIYAPDFPRTFHYDMKTQEGKLLLSQLDSHPYRPTVNWTSYASSIEALWAGNQEFKGTVFFDEYIFVELKGITGNYTVCQKDLCCHLSYQMSEKRSDEVYALGAFDGLHTAEGRYHLQICTVLKCKTPDVQSCGGSVDTAATRFEMFSLSGTFGTQYVFPEVLLSEVQLAPREFQVTSDGRLLSLQPTSRPVLTVTLFGRLYDKDGVSNASPNLAAHSLRVLLILIIPVVYLLCCSA
;
A
#
# COMPACT_ATOMS: atom_id res chain seq x y z
N MET A 1 13.72 -13.65 1.03
CA MET A 1 14.52 -13.79 -0.21
C MET A 1 15.44 -12.58 -0.25
N GLY A 2 16.77 -12.75 -0.36
CA GLY A 2 17.71 -11.62 -0.37
C GLY A 2 18.22 -11.32 -1.78
N GLU A 3 18.59 -10.07 -2.03
CA GLU A 3 19.24 -9.60 -3.26
C GLU A 3 20.76 -9.43 -3.04
N GLU A 4 21.40 -10.46 -2.50
CA GLU A 4 22.80 -10.44 -2.04
C GLU A 4 23.82 -10.18 -3.16
N GLN A 5 23.40 -10.30 -4.43
CA GLN A 5 24.20 -9.99 -5.60
C GLN A 5 24.34 -8.49 -5.90
N PHE A 6 23.60 -7.62 -5.20
CA PHE A 6 23.61 -6.17 -5.39
C PHE A 6 24.04 -5.43 -4.13
N ASP A 7 24.73 -4.30 -4.32
CA ASP A 7 25.07 -3.37 -3.25
C ASP A 7 23.99 -2.29 -3.08
N THR A 8 23.79 -1.81 -1.85
CA THR A 8 22.97 -0.60 -1.60
C THR A 8 23.80 0.66 -1.91
N PRO A 9 23.23 1.66 -2.62
CA PRO A 9 23.89 2.95 -2.83
C PRO A 9 24.31 3.62 -1.52
N ARG A 10 25.37 4.46 -1.57
CA ARG A 10 25.85 5.20 -0.39
C ARG A 10 24.84 6.25 0.08
N GLU A 11 24.12 6.84 -0.86
CA GLU A 11 23.09 7.85 -0.65
C GLU A 11 21.93 7.52 -1.58
N VAL A 12 20.72 7.97 -1.24
CA VAL A 12 19.54 7.77 -2.08
C VAL A 12 19.70 8.55 -3.38
N GLU A 13 19.51 7.88 -4.51
CA GLU A 13 19.58 8.49 -5.83
C GLU A 13 18.19 8.98 -6.29
N MET A 14 18.03 10.30 -6.38
CA MET A 14 16.79 10.94 -6.87
C MET A 14 16.84 11.12 -8.39
N VAL A 15 16.52 10.06 -9.13
CA VAL A 15 16.64 10.05 -10.60
C VAL A 15 15.38 10.60 -11.27
N THR A 16 15.53 11.71 -11.99
CA THR A 16 14.47 12.31 -12.82
C THR A 16 14.97 12.73 -14.20
N PHE A 17 14.07 12.81 -15.17
CA PHE A 17 14.35 13.39 -16.48
C PHE A 17 13.11 14.05 -17.07
N ASP A 18 13.31 15.12 -17.84
CA ASP A 18 12.24 15.89 -18.48
C ASP A 18 12.04 15.47 -19.94
N THR A 19 10.78 15.47 -20.38
CA THR A 19 10.42 15.25 -21.78
C THR A 19 9.39 16.28 -22.24
N ALA A 20 9.08 16.30 -23.54
CA ALA A 20 8.00 17.13 -24.09
C ALA A 20 6.60 16.75 -23.57
N PHE A 21 6.46 15.60 -22.90
CA PHE A 21 5.19 15.06 -22.42
C PHE A 21 5.22 14.78 -20.91
N GLY A 22 6.04 15.51 -20.16
CA GLY A 22 6.05 15.55 -18.70
C GLY A 22 7.41 15.21 -18.09
N LYS A 23 7.49 15.37 -16.77
CA LYS A 23 8.65 15.00 -15.96
C LYS A 23 8.51 13.58 -15.42
N PHE A 24 9.56 12.80 -15.55
CA PHE A 24 9.58 11.39 -15.16
C PHE A 24 10.49 11.16 -13.96
N GLY A 25 10.06 10.28 -13.07
CA GLY A 25 10.90 9.66 -12.04
C GLY A 25 11.03 8.15 -12.29
N VAL A 26 12.06 7.53 -11.74
CA VAL A 26 12.27 6.08 -11.83
C VAL A 26 12.69 5.54 -10.47
N PHE A 27 12.13 4.40 -10.12
CA PHE A 27 12.54 3.57 -8.99
C PHE A 27 12.10 2.12 -9.25
N THR A 28 12.62 1.16 -8.48
CA THR A 28 12.55 -0.26 -8.85
C THR A 28 11.88 -1.09 -7.77
N CYS A 29 10.89 -1.89 -8.18
CA CYS A 29 10.30 -2.96 -7.37
C CYS A 29 10.00 -2.57 -5.91
N PHE A 30 10.81 -3.04 -4.96
CA PHE A 30 10.54 -2.92 -3.53
C PHE A 30 10.58 -1.46 -3.03
N ASP A 31 11.24 -0.55 -3.76
CA ASP A 31 11.29 0.89 -3.48
C ASP A 31 9.90 1.52 -3.27
N VAL A 32 8.86 0.98 -3.94
CA VAL A 32 7.48 1.49 -3.85
C VAL A 32 6.90 1.48 -2.43
N LEU A 33 7.42 0.61 -1.55
CA LEU A 33 6.98 0.49 -0.16
C LEU A 33 7.67 1.49 0.79
N PHE A 34 8.69 2.22 0.32
CA PHE A 34 9.51 3.10 1.15
C PHE A 34 9.32 4.58 0.79
N HIS A 35 9.77 5.45 1.68
CA HIS A 35 9.72 6.89 1.44
C HIS A 35 10.67 7.29 0.32
N ASP A 36 11.91 6.82 0.41
CA ASP A 36 12.97 7.22 -0.50
C ASP A 36 13.33 6.09 -1.45
N PRO A 37 13.44 6.36 -2.77
CA PRO A 37 13.17 7.64 -3.44
C PRO A 37 11.69 7.89 -3.78
N ALA A 38 10.81 6.90 -3.61
CA ALA A 38 9.49 6.86 -4.24
C ALA A 38 8.57 8.04 -3.90
N VAL A 39 8.44 8.37 -2.61
CA VAL A 39 7.63 9.50 -2.12
C VAL A 39 8.28 10.83 -2.45
N ALA A 40 9.59 10.96 -2.22
CA ALA A 40 10.35 12.19 -2.47
C ALA A 40 10.28 12.62 -3.95
N LEU A 41 10.35 11.66 -4.89
CA LEU A 41 10.20 11.93 -6.32
C LEU A 41 8.87 12.64 -6.64
N VAL A 42 7.78 12.29 -5.96
CA VAL A 42 6.47 12.89 -6.17
C VAL A 42 6.29 14.19 -5.40
N LYS A 43 6.67 14.21 -4.12
CA LYS A 43 6.42 15.33 -3.20
C LYS A 43 7.40 16.47 -3.38
N ASP A 44 8.67 16.17 -3.62
CA ASP A 44 9.74 17.18 -3.67
C ASP A 44 10.17 17.48 -5.11
N PHE A 45 10.25 16.46 -5.96
CA PHE A 45 10.67 16.61 -7.36
C PHE A 45 9.50 16.80 -8.33
N HIS A 46 8.26 16.66 -7.83
CA HIS A 46 7.01 16.90 -8.54
C HIS A 46 6.87 16.14 -9.87
N VAL A 47 7.41 14.94 -10.00
CA VAL A 47 7.32 14.14 -11.24
C VAL A 47 5.86 13.85 -11.64
N ASN A 48 5.56 13.91 -12.93
CA ASN A 48 4.23 13.64 -13.46
C ASN A 48 3.97 12.14 -13.63
N THR A 49 5.02 11.40 -13.97
CA THR A 49 4.96 9.97 -14.29
C THR A 49 6.10 9.21 -13.62
N ILE A 50 5.80 8.03 -13.07
CA ILE A 50 6.79 7.06 -12.60
C ILE A 50 6.95 5.96 -13.64
N LEU A 51 8.20 5.67 -14.00
CA LEU A 51 8.58 4.42 -14.67
C LEU A 51 9.01 3.41 -13.61
N PHE A 52 8.39 2.23 -13.63
CA PHE A 52 8.55 1.24 -12.58
C PHE A 52 8.85 -0.14 -13.15
N PRO A 53 10.14 -0.45 -13.42
CA PRO A 53 10.56 -1.83 -13.62
C PRO A 53 10.41 -2.62 -12.32
N THR A 54 9.89 -3.84 -12.41
CA THR A 54 9.65 -4.67 -11.22
C THR A 54 9.76 -6.16 -11.51
N ALA A 55 10.08 -6.93 -10.48
CA ALA A 55 10.07 -8.39 -10.45
C ALA A 55 9.24 -8.85 -9.25
N TRP A 56 7.98 -8.41 -9.25
CA TRP A 56 7.11 -8.49 -8.07
C TRP A 56 6.51 -9.88 -7.91
N MET A 57 6.67 -10.47 -6.72
CA MET A 57 6.01 -11.70 -6.34
C MET A 57 4.66 -11.36 -5.68
N ASN A 58 3.56 -11.78 -6.29
CA ASN A 58 2.23 -11.44 -5.79
C ASN A 58 1.95 -12.11 -4.43
N VAL A 59 1.52 -11.29 -3.46
CA VAL A 59 1.09 -11.72 -2.13
C VAL A 59 -0.29 -11.14 -1.84
N LEU A 60 -1.33 -11.97 -1.94
CA LEU A 60 -2.69 -11.59 -1.57
C LEU A 60 -2.84 -11.59 -0.04
N PRO A 61 -3.68 -10.72 0.54
CA PRO A 61 -4.73 -9.96 -0.13
C PRO A 61 -4.38 -8.51 -0.53
N HIS A 62 -3.22 -7.96 -0.20
CA HIS A 62 -2.96 -6.50 -0.37
C HIS A 62 -1.71 -6.15 -1.20
N LEU A 63 -0.94 -7.15 -1.62
CA LEU A 63 0.34 -6.95 -2.32
C LEU A 63 0.36 -7.74 -3.63
N SER A 64 -0.78 -7.81 -4.33
CA SER A 64 -0.77 -8.14 -5.76
C SER A 64 -0.23 -6.96 -6.56
N ALA A 65 0.61 -7.21 -7.57
CA ALA A 65 1.28 -6.18 -8.33
C ALA A 65 0.30 -5.16 -8.93
N ILE A 66 -0.71 -5.62 -9.68
CA ILE A 66 -1.66 -4.69 -10.31
C ILE A 66 -2.49 -3.92 -9.28
N GLU A 67 -2.73 -4.51 -8.11
CA GLU A 67 -3.50 -3.93 -7.02
C GLU A 67 -2.72 -2.78 -6.39
N PHE A 68 -1.61 -3.10 -5.73
CA PHE A 68 -0.83 -2.15 -4.96
C PHE A 68 -0.23 -1.05 -5.84
N HIS A 69 0.29 -1.38 -7.03
CA HIS A 69 0.89 -0.37 -7.90
C HIS A 69 -0.14 0.64 -8.44
N SER A 70 -1.36 0.18 -8.75
CA SER A 70 -2.43 1.08 -9.21
C SER A 70 -2.98 1.94 -8.07
N ALA A 71 -3.08 1.38 -6.87
CA ALA A 71 -3.45 2.09 -5.66
C ALA A 71 -2.42 3.16 -5.28
N TRP A 72 -1.13 2.84 -5.39
CA TRP A 72 -0.04 3.79 -5.15
C TRP A 72 -0.11 4.97 -6.13
N ALA A 73 -0.35 4.71 -7.42
CA ALA A 73 -0.52 5.75 -8.44
C ALA A 73 -1.69 6.70 -8.12
N MET A 74 -2.83 6.14 -7.67
CA MET A 74 -4.00 6.89 -7.26
C MET A 74 -3.72 7.73 -5.99
N GLY A 75 -3.16 7.11 -4.95
CA GLY A 75 -2.87 7.77 -3.67
C GLY A 75 -1.80 8.87 -3.78
N MET A 76 -0.81 8.68 -4.66
CA MET A 76 0.24 9.68 -4.90
C MET A 76 -0.13 10.73 -5.95
N GLY A 77 -1.20 10.50 -6.72
CA GLY A 77 -1.65 11.41 -7.76
C GLY A 77 -0.67 11.53 -8.93
N VAL A 78 -0.13 10.40 -9.41
CA VAL A 78 0.79 10.37 -10.55
C VAL A 78 0.38 9.33 -11.59
N ASN A 79 0.84 9.51 -12.83
CA ASN A 79 0.86 8.41 -13.77
C ASN A 79 1.91 7.38 -13.33
N PHE A 80 1.66 6.10 -13.60
CA PHE A 80 2.54 5.01 -13.18
C PHE A 80 2.58 3.92 -14.24
N VAL A 81 3.78 3.62 -14.73
CA VAL A 81 4.00 2.61 -15.78
C VAL A 81 4.76 1.44 -15.18
N ALA A 82 4.03 0.38 -14.83
CA ALA A 82 4.56 -0.81 -14.20
C ALA A 82 4.89 -1.89 -15.23
N SER A 83 6.16 -2.28 -15.30
CA SER A 83 6.65 -3.37 -16.15
C SER A 83 7.19 -4.49 -15.28
N ASN A 84 6.40 -5.55 -15.12
CA ASN A 84 6.73 -6.71 -14.30
C ASN A 84 7.28 -7.87 -15.15
N LEU A 85 8.07 -8.73 -14.51
CA LEU A 85 8.41 -10.05 -15.04
C LEU A 85 7.16 -10.93 -15.17
N HIS A 86 7.20 -11.84 -16.14
CA HIS A 86 6.22 -12.90 -16.29
C HIS A 86 6.85 -14.25 -15.96
N ASN A 87 6.67 -14.70 -14.73
CA ASN A 87 7.10 -15.99 -14.21
C ASN A 87 6.05 -16.53 -13.21
N PRO A 88 5.00 -17.22 -13.70
CA PRO A 88 3.93 -17.75 -12.86
C PRO A 88 4.42 -18.70 -11.75
N LEU A 89 5.53 -19.43 -11.96
CA LEU A 89 6.10 -20.33 -10.94
C LEU A 89 6.55 -19.58 -9.67
N ARG A 90 6.91 -18.30 -9.81
CA ARG A 90 7.26 -17.40 -8.70
C ARG A 90 6.17 -16.39 -8.38
N ARG A 91 4.95 -16.60 -8.89
CA ARG A 91 3.83 -15.64 -8.78
C ARG A 91 4.17 -14.25 -9.30
N MET A 92 5.05 -14.17 -10.30
CA MET A 92 5.40 -12.91 -10.96
C MET A 92 4.56 -12.76 -12.21
N THR A 93 3.58 -11.87 -12.13
CA THR A 93 2.76 -11.37 -13.24
C THR A 93 2.02 -10.15 -12.70
N GLY A 94 1.62 -9.24 -13.56
CA GLY A 94 0.98 -7.99 -13.12
C GLY A 94 1.72 -6.76 -13.61
N SER A 95 1.44 -6.37 -14.85
CA SER A 95 1.95 -5.15 -15.48
C SER A 95 0.78 -4.23 -15.79
N GLY A 96 1.03 -2.93 -15.96
CA GLY A 96 -0.03 -2.00 -16.29
C GLY A 96 0.38 -0.55 -16.43
N ILE A 97 -0.56 0.26 -16.88
CA ILE A 97 -0.45 1.71 -17.04
C ILE A 97 -1.58 2.33 -16.23
N TYR A 98 -1.21 3.07 -15.20
CA TYR A 98 -2.13 3.62 -14.20
C TYR A 98 -2.11 5.15 -14.23
N ALA A 99 -3.28 5.75 -14.03
CA ALA A 99 -3.46 7.19 -13.89
C ALA A 99 -4.09 7.51 -12.52
N PRO A 100 -4.06 8.77 -12.07
CA PRO A 100 -4.55 9.14 -10.73
C PRO A 100 -6.04 8.88 -10.47
N ASP A 101 -6.84 8.79 -11.52
CA ASP A 101 -8.29 8.60 -11.45
C ASP A 101 -8.69 7.11 -11.53
N PHE A 102 -8.13 6.36 -12.48
CA PHE A 102 -8.35 4.91 -12.62
C PHE A 102 -7.26 4.26 -13.50
N PRO A 103 -7.00 2.96 -13.33
CA PRO A 103 -6.03 2.24 -14.18
C PRO A 103 -6.48 2.22 -15.65
N ARG A 104 -5.60 2.59 -16.58
CA ARG A 104 -5.92 2.66 -18.01
C ARG A 104 -5.88 1.29 -18.67
N THR A 105 -4.90 0.47 -18.32
CA THR A 105 -4.79 -0.92 -18.75
C THR A 105 -3.94 -1.71 -17.77
N PHE A 106 -4.21 -3.00 -17.65
CA PHE A 106 -3.47 -3.91 -16.79
C PHE A 106 -3.48 -5.32 -17.39
N HIS A 107 -2.54 -6.15 -16.96
CA HIS A 107 -2.46 -7.54 -17.34
C HIS A 107 -2.01 -8.39 -16.16
N TYR A 108 -2.74 -9.46 -15.91
CA TYR A 108 -2.42 -10.49 -14.94
C TYR A 108 -2.71 -11.85 -15.57
N ASP A 109 -1.72 -12.75 -15.53
CA ASP A 109 -1.87 -14.09 -16.07
C ASP A 109 -0.99 -15.09 -15.31
N MET A 110 -1.64 -16.01 -14.61
CA MET A 110 -0.97 -17.12 -13.92
C MET A 110 -1.05 -18.44 -14.72
N LYS A 111 -1.69 -18.43 -15.90
CA LYS A 111 -2.04 -19.62 -16.67
C LYS A 111 -1.04 -19.88 -17.80
N THR A 112 -0.58 -18.85 -18.49
CA THR A 112 0.33 -18.99 -19.64
C THR A 112 1.76 -18.55 -19.32
N GLN A 113 2.70 -18.78 -20.24
CA GLN A 113 4.09 -18.30 -20.17
C GLN A 113 4.35 -17.13 -21.13
N GLU A 114 3.28 -16.53 -21.67
CA GLU A 114 3.38 -15.53 -22.73
C GLU A 114 3.75 -14.15 -22.19
N GLY A 115 4.57 -13.43 -22.94
CA GLY A 115 4.78 -12.01 -22.70
C GLY A 115 3.55 -11.18 -23.10
N LYS A 116 3.45 -9.96 -22.57
CA LYS A 116 2.36 -9.03 -22.92
C LYS A 116 2.87 -7.61 -23.14
N LEU A 117 2.53 -7.03 -24.29
CA LEU A 117 2.65 -5.60 -24.56
C LEU A 117 1.32 -4.90 -24.25
N LEU A 118 1.40 -3.79 -23.51
CA LEU A 118 0.27 -2.93 -23.18
C LEU A 118 0.54 -1.52 -23.69
N LEU A 119 -0.49 -0.89 -24.27
CA LEU A 119 -0.43 0.50 -24.73
C LEU A 119 -1.64 1.25 -24.19
N SER A 120 -1.43 2.49 -23.77
CA SER A 120 -2.52 3.40 -23.43
C SER A 120 -2.07 4.85 -23.52
N GLN A 121 -3.03 5.76 -23.65
CA GLN A 121 -2.81 7.19 -23.62
C GLN A 121 -2.88 7.71 -22.18
N LEU A 122 -2.00 8.66 -21.85
CA LEU A 122 -1.94 9.34 -20.57
C LEU A 122 -1.85 10.85 -20.78
N ASP A 123 -2.33 11.60 -19.79
CA ASP A 123 -2.14 13.04 -19.74
C ASP A 123 -0.71 13.34 -19.25
N SER A 124 -0.02 14.26 -19.93
CA SER A 124 1.35 14.65 -19.58
C SER A 124 1.46 15.28 -18.19
N HIS A 125 0.41 15.99 -17.76
CA HIS A 125 0.33 16.70 -16.48
C HIS A 125 -0.99 16.34 -15.80
N PRO A 126 -1.07 15.17 -15.16
CA PRO A 126 -2.32 14.73 -14.57
C PRO A 126 -2.67 15.56 -13.33
N TYR A 127 -3.98 15.69 -13.06
CA TYR A 127 -4.47 16.36 -11.87
C TYR A 127 -4.18 15.52 -10.62
N ARG A 128 -3.79 16.19 -9.52
CA ARG A 128 -3.50 15.54 -8.23
C ARG A 128 -4.60 15.88 -7.21
N PRO A 129 -5.51 14.94 -6.91
CA PRO A 129 -6.54 15.19 -5.90
C PRO A 129 -5.89 15.32 -4.52
N THR A 130 -6.33 16.31 -3.73
CA THR A 130 -5.97 16.42 -2.32
C THR A 130 -7.04 15.73 -1.49
N VAL A 131 -6.63 14.77 -0.68
CA VAL A 131 -7.50 13.97 0.19
C VAL A 131 -7.04 14.14 1.62
N ASN A 132 -7.99 14.41 2.54
CA ASN A 132 -7.74 14.32 3.97
C ASN A 132 -8.30 12.99 4.48
N TRP A 133 -7.44 11.99 4.60
CA TRP A 133 -7.82 10.60 4.85
C TRP A 133 -8.54 10.34 6.17
N THR A 134 -8.37 11.21 7.17
CA THR A 134 -9.01 11.07 8.49
C THR A 134 -10.27 11.94 8.66
N SER A 135 -10.56 12.83 7.71
CA SER A 135 -11.58 13.89 7.87
C SER A 135 -12.97 13.34 8.16
N TYR A 136 -13.46 12.42 7.32
CA TYR A 136 -14.77 11.81 7.53
C TYR A 136 -14.77 10.90 8.76
N ALA A 137 -13.78 10.02 8.87
CA ALA A 137 -13.69 9.02 9.93
C ALA A 137 -13.67 9.64 11.34
N SER A 138 -12.96 10.75 11.52
CA SER A 138 -12.90 11.46 12.80
C SER A 138 -14.18 12.25 13.13
N SER A 139 -15.07 12.45 12.17
CA SER A 139 -16.30 13.25 12.33
C SER A 139 -17.53 12.43 12.74
N ILE A 140 -17.46 11.10 12.64
CA ILE A 140 -18.58 10.22 12.90
C ILE A 140 -18.44 9.54 14.26
N GLU A 141 -19.58 9.27 14.92
CA GLU A 141 -19.60 8.45 16.12
C GLU A 141 -19.43 6.97 15.75
N ALA A 142 -18.59 6.26 16.51
CA ALA A 142 -18.36 4.84 16.28
C ALA A 142 -19.63 4.02 16.58
N LEU A 143 -20.03 3.19 15.62
CA LEU A 143 -21.20 2.33 15.72
C LEU A 143 -20.81 0.99 16.38
N TRP A 144 -20.82 0.97 17.73
CA TRP A 144 -20.46 -0.20 18.54
C TRP A 144 -21.63 -1.18 18.69
N ALA A 145 -22.03 -1.85 17.61
CA ALA A 145 -23.13 -2.80 17.65
C ALA A 145 -22.70 -4.19 18.14
N GLY A 146 -22.31 -4.34 19.42
CA GLY A 146 -22.12 -5.67 20.05
C GLY A 146 -21.26 -6.66 19.25
N ASN A 147 -20.30 -6.14 18.48
CA ASN A 147 -19.54 -6.88 17.50
C ASN A 147 -18.63 -7.89 18.20
N GLN A 148 -18.70 -9.15 17.77
CA GLN A 148 -17.77 -10.17 18.24
C GLN A 148 -16.50 -10.08 17.42
N GLU A 149 -15.49 -9.41 17.99
CA GLU A 149 -14.18 -9.27 17.38
C GLU A 149 -13.36 -10.57 17.48
N PHE A 150 -12.49 -10.78 16.50
CA PHE A 150 -11.53 -11.88 16.49
C PHE A 150 -10.21 -11.44 15.87
N LYS A 151 -9.15 -12.18 16.17
CA LYS A 151 -7.82 -11.96 15.60
C LYS A 151 -7.68 -12.75 14.30
N GLY A 152 -7.05 -12.16 13.30
CA GLY A 152 -6.70 -12.83 12.05
C GLY A 152 -5.30 -12.42 11.60
N THR A 153 -4.64 -13.26 10.81
CA THR A 153 -3.29 -12.97 10.31
C THR A 153 -3.35 -12.65 8.82
N VAL A 154 -2.88 -11.47 8.46
CA VAL A 154 -2.71 -11.05 7.06
C VAL A 154 -1.23 -10.80 6.84
N PHE A 155 -0.61 -11.57 5.96
CA PHE A 155 0.82 -11.44 5.65
C PHE A 155 1.71 -11.26 6.90
N PHE A 156 1.58 -12.18 7.87
CA PHE A 156 2.31 -12.20 9.15
C PHE A 156 1.93 -11.12 10.18
N ASP A 157 1.04 -10.19 9.83
CA ASP A 157 0.55 -9.15 10.74
C ASP A 157 -0.77 -9.57 11.40
N GLU A 158 -0.91 -9.30 12.70
CA GLU A 158 -2.11 -9.63 13.47
C GLU A 158 -3.12 -8.47 13.44
N TYR A 159 -4.23 -8.69 12.74
CA TYR A 159 -5.34 -7.75 12.59
C TYR A 159 -6.43 -8.03 13.64
N ILE A 160 -7.21 -7.00 13.98
CA ILE A 160 -8.50 -7.17 14.66
C ILE A 160 -9.61 -7.11 13.61
N PHE A 161 -10.45 -8.15 13.56
CA PHE A 161 -11.53 -8.31 12.59
C PHE A 161 -12.91 -8.37 13.26
N VAL A 162 -13.92 -7.99 12.48
CA VAL A 162 -15.34 -8.26 12.73
C VAL A 162 -15.99 -8.87 11.49
N GLU A 163 -16.80 -9.90 11.67
CA GLU A 163 -17.53 -10.58 10.58
C GLU A 163 -18.72 -9.74 10.08
N LEU A 164 -18.88 -9.68 8.75
CA LEU A 164 -20.04 -9.09 8.08
C LEU A 164 -21.19 -10.11 8.01
N LYS A 165 -22.02 -10.16 9.06
CA LYS A 165 -23.08 -11.17 9.21
C LYS A 165 -24.29 -10.95 8.28
N GLY A 166 -24.66 -9.70 8.04
CA GLY A 166 -25.84 -9.32 7.25
C GLY A 166 -25.53 -9.13 5.76
N ILE A 167 -26.60 -9.07 4.94
CA ILE A 167 -26.49 -8.62 3.54
C ILE A 167 -26.15 -7.12 3.46
N THR A 168 -26.61 -6.33 4.43
CA THR A 168 -26.26 -4.93 4.63
C THR A 168 -25.72 -4.74 6.03
N GLY A 169 -24.91 -3.69 6.23
CA GLY A 169 -24.50 -3.32 7.58
C GLY A 169 -23.58 -2.13 7.65
N ASN A 170 -23.44 -1.61 8.86
CA ASN A 170 -22.49 -0.57 9.24
C ASN A 170 -21.63 -1.10 10.37
N TYR A 171 -20.32 -1.16 10.18
CA TYR A 171 -19.38 -1.74 11.14
C TYR A 171 -18.25 -0.76 11.44
N THR A 172 -17.79 -0.81 12.68
CA THR A 172 -16.55 -0.16 13.12
C THR A 172 -15.70 -1.20 13.84
N VAL A 173 -14.39 -1.21 13.55
CA VAL A 173 -13.38 -2.00 14.26
C VAL A 173 -12.14 -1.15 14.44
N CYS A 174 -11.48 -1.26 15.58
CA CYS A 174 -10.29 -0.47 15.87
C CYS A 174 -9.13 -1.34 16.32
N GLN A 175 -7.91 -0.95 15.97
CA GLN A 175 -6.68 -1.46 16.54
C GLN A 175 -5.74 -0.28 16.82
N LYS A 176 -5.37 -0.09 18.10
CA LYS A 176 -4.57 1.06 18.56
C LYS A 176 -5.17 2.40 18.13
N ASP A 177 -4.45 3.20 17.34
CA ASP A 177 -4.85 4.55 16.95
C ASP A 177 -5.73 4.56 15.68
N LEU A 178 -5.90 3.40 15.03
CA LEU A 178 -6.70 3.27 13.82
C LEU A 178 -8.07 2.67 14.12
N CYS A 179 -9.12 3.42 13.80
CA CYS A 179 -10.50 2.95 13.69
C CYS A 179 -10.93 2.92 12.22
N CYS A 180 -11.50 1.81 11.78
CA CYS A 180 -11.95 1.57 10.42
C CYS A 180 -13.48 1.50 10.38
N HIS A 181 -14.10 2.23 9.46
CA HIS A 181 -15.54 2.33 9.32
C HIS A 181 -15.99 1.84 7.95
N LEU A 182 -17.00 0.96 7.95
CA LEU A 182 -17.59 0.41 6.74
C LEU A 182 -19.10 0.60 6.75
N SER A 183 -19.63 1.06 5.63
CA SER A 183 -21.02 0.85 5.21
C SER A 183 -21.02 -0.05 3.97
N TYR A 184 -21.86 -1.08 3.92
CA TYR A 184 -21.93 -1.98 2.77
C TYR A 184 -23.32 -2.52 2.48
N GLN A 185 -23.51 -2.96 1.24
CA GLN A 185 -24.61 -3.80 0.78
C GLN A 185 -24.07 -4.82 -0.21
N MET A 186 -24.16 -6.11 0.13
CA MET A 186 -23.89 -7.22 -0.78
C MET A 186 -25.08 -7.43 -1.72
N SER A 187 -24.83 -7.89 -2.95
CA SER A 187 -25.88 -8.28 -3.90
C SER A 187 -26.63 -9.53 -3.44
N GLU A 188 -25.92 -10.43 -2.77
CA GLU A 188 -26.47 -11.62 -2.12
C GLU A 188 -25.67 -11.96 -0.87
N LYS A 189 -26.33 -12.46 0.19
CA LYS A 189 -25.63 -13.04 1.34
C LYS A 189 -25.50 -14.53 1.14
N ARG A 190 -24.26 -14.97 0.95
CA ARG A 190 -23.91 -16.38 0.79
C ARG A 190 -23.58 -17.03 2.15
N SER A 191 -23.88 -18.32 2.27
CA SER A 191 -23.53 -19.15 3.44
C SER A 191 -22.16 -19.83 3.30
N ASP A 192 -21.65 -19.94 2.07
CA ASP A 192 -20.33 -20.51 1.73
C ASP A 192 -19.23 -19.45 1.58
N GLU A 193 -19.55 -18.16 1.75
CA GLU A 193 -18.57 -17.07 1.78
C GLU A 193 -18.74 -16.17 3.01
N VAL A 194 -17.60 -15.87 3.62
CA VAL A 194 -17.49 -14.97 4.77
C VAL A 194 -16.63 -13.78 4.37
N TYR A 195 -17.08 -12.59 4.77
CA TYR A 195 -16.32 -11.35 4.67
C TYR A 195 -16.11 -10.78 6.08
N ALA A 196 -14.98 -10.11 6.27
CA ALA A 196 -14.65 -9.44 7.51
C ALA A 196 -14.10 -8.03 7.23
N LEU A 197 -14.43 -7.10 8.13
CA LEU A 197 -13.79 -5.79 8.22
C LEU A 197 -12.65 -5.91 9.23
N GLY A 198 -11.45 -5.48 8.86
CA GLY A 198 -10.26 -5.52 9.70
C GLY A 198 -9.57 -4.16 9.83
N ALA A 199 -8.92 -3.98 10.97
CA ALA A 199 -8.00 -2.89 11.25
C ALA A 199 -6.63 -3.44 11.65
N PHE A 200 -5.57 -2.83 11.09
CA PHE A 200 -4.20 -3.02 11.54
C PHE A 200 -3.49 -1.70 11.78
N ASP A 201 -2.78 -1.58 12.90
CA ASP A 201 -1.90 -0.47 13.21
C ASP A 201 -0.64 -1.02 13.88
N GLY A 202 0.46 -1.09 13.13
CA GLY A 202 1.68 -1.71 13.64
C GLY A 202 2.85 -1.76 12.68
N LEU A 203 3.97 -2.26 13.20
CA LEU A 203 5.19 -2.45 12.46
C LEU A 203 5.21 -3.85 11.85
N HIS A 204 5.25 -3.91 10.52
CA HIS A 204 5.54 -5.12 9.77
C HIS A 204 7.04 -5.43 9.82
N THR A 205 7.39 -6.71 10.01
CA THR A 205 8.81 -7.14 10.15
C THR A 205 9.19 -8.36 9.31
N ALA A 206 8.24 -8.98 8.61
CA ALA A 206 8.52 -10.16 7.79
C ALA A 206 9.03 -9.72 6.40
N GLU A 207 10.18 -10.21 5.95
CA GLU A 207 10.70 -9.87 4.60
C GLU A 207 10.87 -8.36 4.33
N GLY A 208 10.92 -7.54 5.38
CA GLY A 208 11.04 -6.09 5.31
C GLY A 208 10.63 -5.46 6.64
N ARG A 209 10.94 -4.18 6.84
CA ARG A 209 10.57 -3.45 8.05
C ARG A 209 9.89 -2.14 7.68
N TYR A 210 8.59 -2.04 7.98
CA TYR A 210 7.79 -0.87 7.64
C TYR A 210 6.51 -0.78 8.48
N HIS A 211 6.12 0.43 8.87
CA HIS A 211 4.94 0.68 9.70
C HIS A 211 3.68 0.92 8.87
N LEU A 212 2.63 0.19 9.18
CA LEU A 212 1.38 0.19 8.44
C LEU A 212 0.23 0.67 9.31
N GLN A 213 -0.73 1.33 8.67
CA GLN A 213 -2.10 1.44 9.14
C GLN A 213 -3.01 0.98 8.01
N ILE A 214 -3.84 -0.03 8.23
CA ILE A 214 -4.63 -0.65 7.16
C ILE A 214 -6.07 -0.85 7.63
N CYS A 215 -7.00 -0.35 6.82
CA CYS A 215 -8.42 -0.70 6.92
C CYS A 215 -8.78 -1.59 5.73
N THR A 216 -9.35 -2.76 5.97
CA THR A 216 -9.62 -3.74 4.90
C THR A 216 -10.96 -4.42 5.07
N VAL A 217 -11.72 -4.55 3.98
CA VAL A 217 -12.81 -5.51 3.85
C VAL A 217 -12.31 -6.62 2.95
N LEU A 218 -12.26 -7.85 3.43
CA LEU A 218 -11.73 -8.97 2.65
C LEU A 218 -12.60 -10.21 2.72
N LYS A 219 -12.54 -11.00 1.66
CA LYS A 219 -13.13 -12.34 1.61
C LYS A 219 -12.22 -13.32 2.34
N CYS A 220 -12.76 -14.04 3.30
CA CYS A 220 -12.02 -15.06 4.04
C CYS A 220 -11.81 -16.31 3.16
N LYS A 221 -10.72 -17.05 3.40
CA LYS A 221 -10.33 -18.17 2.52
C LYS A 221 -11.35 -19.30 2.51
N THR A 222 -11.98 -19.55 3.64
CA THR A 222 -13.02 -20.55 3.86
C THR A 222 -14.19 -19.91 4.61
N PRO A 223 -15.32 -20.62 4.79
CA PRO A 223 -16.41 -20.17 5.64
C PRO A 223 -16.04 -20.03 7.13
N ASP A 224 -14.83 -20.43 7.55
CA ASP A 224 -14.33 -20.21 8.90
C ASP A 224 -13.69 -18.82 9.03
N VAL A 225 -14.13 -18.04 10.02
CA VAL A 225 -13.57 -16.72 10.35
C VAL A 225 -12.08 -16.77 10.69
N GLN A 226 -11.56 -17.88 11.19
CA GLN A 226 -10.13 -18.05 11.46
C GLN A 226 -9.28 -18.05 10.18
N SER A 227 -9.91 -18.21 9.01
CA SER A 227 -9.24 -18.19 7.71
C SER A 227 -9.18 -16.79 7.06
N CYS A 228 -9.74 -15.76 7.72
CA CYS A 228 -9.67 -14.38 7.24
C CYS A 228 -8.22 -13.88 7.25
N GLY A 229 -7.81 -13.25 6.15
CA GLY A 229 -6.42 -12.84 5.90
C GLY A 229 -5.58 -13.84 5.10
N GLY A 230 -6.07 -15.08 4.93
CA GLY A 230 -5.46 -16.03 4.00
C GLY A 230 -5.55 -15.57 2.55
N SER A 231 -4.57 -15.97 1.73
CA SER A 231 -4.56 -15.68 0.28
C SER A 231 -5.76 -16.30 -0.43
N VAL A 232 -6.51 -15.47 -1.18
CA VAL A 232 -7.68 -15.87 -1.98
C VAL A 232 -7.69 -15.16 -3.33
N ASP A 233 -7.85 -15.93 -4.41
CA ASP A 233 -7.91 -15.43 -5.79
C ASP A 233 -9.32 -15.45 -6.39
N THR A 234 -10.29 -16.08 -5.74
CA THR A 234 -11.66 -16.23 -6.23
C THR A 234 -12.72 -15.96 -5.14
N ALA A 235 -13.78 -15.28 -5.57
CA ALA A 235 -14.98 -15.01 -4.79
C ALA A 235 -16.24 -15.09 -5.68
N ALA A 236 -17.41 -15.17 -5.04
CA ALA A 236 -18.73 -15.21 -5.67
C ALA A 236 -19.63 -14.00 -5.30
N THR A 237 -19.42 -13.40 -4.13
CA THR A 237 -20.23 -12.28 -3.63
C THR A 237 -19.85 -10.94 -4.27
N ARG A 238 -20.84 -10.29 -4.90
CA ARG A 238 -20.75 -8.91 -5.40
C ARG A 238 -21.26 -7.92 -4.37
N PHE A 239 -20.87 -6.66 -4.51
CA PHE A 239 -21.33 -5.58 -3.65
C PHE A 239 -22.15 -4.59 -4.48
N GLU A 240 -23.38 -4.31 -4.06
CA GLU A 240 -24.19 -3.21 -4.60
C GLU A 240 -23.59 -1.86 -4.21
N MET A 241 -23.07 -1.78 -2.97
CA MET A 241 -22.33 -0.63 -2.51
C MET A 241 -21.31 -0.98 -1.43
N PHE A 242 -20.23 -0.20 -1.36
CA PHE A 242 -19.32 -0.12 -0.21
C PHE A 242 -18.89 1.33 0.02
N SER A 243 -18.60 1.68 1.28
CA SER A 243 -17.93 2.92 1.67
C SER A 243 -17.03 2.62 2.85
N LEU A 244 -15.71 2.70 2.63
CA LEU A 244 -14.66 2.43 3.61
C LEU A 244 -13.91 3.72 3.96
N SER A 245 -13.58 3.90 5.23
CA SER A 245 -12.75 5.02 5.73
C SER A 245 -12.05 4.63 7.02
N GLY A 246 -11.05 5.40 7.45
CA GLY A 246 -10.41 5.18 8.74
C GLY A 246 -9.70 6.40 9.30
N THR A 247 -9.39 6.37 10.60
CA THR A 247 -8.72 7.47 11.31
C THR A 247 -7.19 7.47 11.09
N PHE A 248 -6.77 7.46 9.81
CA PHE A 248 -5.36 7.35 9.44
C PHE A 248 -4.52 8.49 10.05
N GLY A 249 -3.41 8.11 10.69
CA GLY A 249 -2.38 9.01 11.19
C GLY A 249 -1.36 9.43 10.12
N THR A 250 -1.68 9.25 8.85
CA THR A 250 -0.82 9.53 7.68
C THR A 250 -1.64 10.08 6.52
N GLN A 251 -0.99 10.85 5.64
CA GLN A 251 -1.58 11.28 4.37
C GLN A 251 -1.19 10.37 3.21
N TYR A 252 -0.34 9.36 3.45
CA TYR A 252 0.09 8.37 2.46
C TYR A 252 -0.77 7.12 2.59
N VAL A 253 -1.94 7.15 1.96
CA VAL A 253 -2.89 6.04 1.92
C VAL A 253 -3.17 5.67 0.47
N PHE A 254 -3.12 4.38 0.18
CA PHE A 254 -3.26 3.81 -1.15
C PHE A 254 -4.57 3.01 -1.23
N PRO A 255 -5.56 3.49 -2.00
CA PRO A 255 -6.87 2.87 -2.10
C PRO A 255 -6.87 1.68 -3.07
N GLU A 256 -7.26 0.51 -2.56
CA GLU A 256 -7.24 -0.77 -3.27
C GLU A 256 -8.65 -1.33 -3.42
N VAL A 257 -8.98 -1.77 -4.64
CA VAL A 257 -10.18 -2.57 -4.92
C VAL A 257 -9.77 -3.69 -5.86
N LEU A 258 -9.82 -4.92 -5.35
CA LEU A 258 -9.49 -6.11 -6.12
C LEU A 258 -10.68 -7.05 -6.20
N LEU A 259 -11.00 -7.46 -7.41
CA LEU A 259 -12.10 -8.36 -7.73
C LEU A 259 -11.60 -9.77 -8.03
N SER A 260 -12.54 -10.72 -8.04
CA SER A 260 -12.32 -12.15 -8.31
C SER A 260 -11.52 -12.37 -9.59
N GLU A 261 -10.63 -13.35 -9.54
CA GLU A 261 -9.57 -13.63 -10.53
C GLU A 261 -8.48 -12.54 -10.61
N VAL A 262 -8.25 -11.82 -9.51
CA VAL A 262 -7.23 -10.77 -9.39
C VAL A 262 -7.41 -9.72 -10.50
N GLN A 263 -8.60 -9.11 -10.53
CA GLN A 263 -8.96 -8.10 -11.53
C GLN A 263 -9.15 -6.73 -10.86
N LEU A 264 -8.68 -5.66 -11.50
CA LEU A 264 -8.96 -4.29 -11.05
C LEU A 264 -10.39 -3.88 -11.40
N ALA A 265 -10.89 -2.86 -10.72
CA ALA A 265 -12.25 -2.31 -10.87
C ALA A 265 -12.23 -0.86 -11.46
N PRO A 266 -11.69 -0.65 -12.68
CA PRO A 266 -11.57 0.69 -13.26
C PRO A 266 -12.93 1.38 -13.36
N ARG A 267 -13.03 2.62 -12.86
CA ARG A 267 -14.25 3.46 -12.88
C ARG A 267 -15.43 2.93 -12.05
N GLU A 268 -15.23 1.90 -11.23
CA GLU A 268 -16.30 1.36 -10.37
C GLU A 268 -16.34 2.00 -8.98
N PHE A 269 -15.29 2.74 -8.61
CA PHE A 269 -15.15 3.39 -7.32
C PHE A 269 -14.52 4.77 -7.45
N GLN A 270 -14.56 5.54 -6.37
CA GLN A 270 -13.87 6.80 -6.23
C GLN A 270 -13.35 7.00 -4.81
N VAL A 271 -12.39 7.92 -4.67
CA VAL A 271 -11.97 8.47 -3.39
C VAL A 271 -12.50 9.89 -3.24
N THR A 272 -13.19 10.17 -2.15
CA THR A 272 -13.67 11.51 -1.81
C THR A 272 -12.60 12.33 -1.11
N SER A 273 -12.70 13.67 -1.18
CA SER A 273 -11.76 14.58 -0.52
C SER A 273 -11.71 14.43 1.01
N ASP A 274 -12.75 13.88 1.62
CA ASP A 274 -12.84 13.60 3.06
C ASP A 274 -12.34 12.20 3.48
N GLY A 275 -11.73 11.44 2.56
CA GLY A 275 -11.01 10.20 2.87
C GLY A 275 -11.83 8.91 2.77
N ARG A 276 -12.97 8.92 2.08
CA ARG A 276 -13.76 7.70 1.86
C ARG A 276 -13.43 7.07 0.52
N LEU A 277 -13.24 5.75 0.52
CA LEU A 277 -13.23 4.89 -0.65
C LEU A 277 -14.62 4.29 -0.84
N LEU A 278 -15.33 4.67 -1.90
CA LEU A 278 -16.72 4.26 -2.10
C LEU A 278 -16.99 3.81 -3.54
N SER A 279 -17.92 2.86 -3.67
CA SER A 279 -18.43 2.36 -4.95
C SER A 279 -19.28 3.42 -5.65
N LEU A 280 -19.10 3.58 -6.96
CA LEU A 280 -19.94 4.41 -7.83
C LEU A 280 -21.15 3.64 -8.39
N GLN A 281 -21.03 2.32 -8.45
CA GLN A 281 -22.00 1.39 -9.02
C GLN A 281 -21.79 -0.01 -8.42
N PRO A 282 -22.72 -0.95 -8.61
CA PRO A 282 -22.51 -2.34 -8.21
C PRO A 282 -21.27 -2.93 -8.86
N THR A 283 -20.52 -3.75 -8.12
CA THR A 283 -19.25 -4.28 -8.62
C THR A 283 -19.47 -5.22 -9.81
N SER A 284 -18.65 -5.05 -10.84
CA SER A 284 -18.77 -5.80 -12.10
C SER A 284 -18.45 -7.30 -11.93
N ARG A 285 -17.68 -7.62 -10.88
CA ARG A 285 -17.29 -8.96 -10.46
C ARG A 285 -17.36 -9.08 -8.92
N PRO A 286 -17.33 -10.32 -8.39
CA PRO A 286 -17.24 -10.54 -6.95
C PRO A 286 -15.99 -9.88 -6.35
N VAL A 287 -16.09 -9.42 -5.11
CA VAL A 287 -15.03 -8.66 -4.44
C VAL A 287 -14.06 -9.60 -3.72
N LEU A 288 -12.75 -9.46 -3.91
CA LEU A 288 -11.76 -10.09 -3.04
C LEU A 288 -11.45 -9.20 -1.85
N THR A 289 -11.19 -7.92 -2.12
CA THR A 289 -10.87 -6.94 -1.10
C THR A 289 -11.21 -5.51 -1.52
N VAL A 290 -11.54 -4.69 -0.51
CA VAL A 290 -11.60 -3.22 -0.57
C VAL A 290 -10.73 -2.73 0.58
N THR A 291 -9.63 -2.04 0.30
CA THR A 291 -8.60 -1.71 1.30
C THR A 291 -8.13 -0.27 1.17
N LEU A 292 -7.80 0.32 2.31
CA LEU A 292 -7.05 1.56 2.43
C LEU A 292 -5.72 1.22 3.10
N PHE A 293 -4.66 1.18 2.29
CA PHE A 293 -3.33 0.78 2.72
C PHE A 293 -2.49 2.02 3.07
N GLY A 294 -2.28 2.28 4.36
CA GLY A 294 -1.56 3.45 4.87
C GLY A 294 -0.12 3.17 5.28
N ARG A 295 0.80 4.08 4.94
CA ARG A 295 2.22 4.03 5.35
C ARG A 295 2.57 5.16 6.31
N LEU A 296 3.20 4.81 7.43
CA LEU A 296 3.75 5.74 8.41
C LEU A 296 5.27 5.70 8.35
N TYR A 297 5.84 6.28 7.29
CA TYR A 297 7.28 6.19 6.99
C TYR A 297 8.18 6.59 8.17
N ASP A 298 7.82 7.65 8.90
CA ASP A 298 8.57 8.12 10.08
C ASP A 298 8.63 7.07 11.23
N LYS A 299 7.72 6.10 11.23
CA LYS A 299 7.62 5.03 12.24
C LYS A 299 8.26 3.71 11.81
N ASP A 300 8.85 3.62 10.61
CA ASP A 300 9.58 2.41 10.18
C ASP A 300 10.76 2.08 11.13
N GLY A 301 11.25 3.12 11.81
CA GLY A 301 12.43 3.09 12.67
C GLY A 301 13.70 3.27 11.83
N VAL A 302 14.79 3.67 12.48
CA VAL A 302 16.08 3.77 11.81
C VAL A 302 16.55 2.36 11.46
N SER A 303 16.57 2.02 10.17
CA SER A 303 17.41 0.91 9.70
C SER A 303 18.83 1.22 10.14
N ASN A 304 19.48 0.32 10.88
CA ASN A 304 20.90 0.44 11.25
C ASN A 304 21.86 0.35 10.03
N ALA A 305 21.41 0.79 8.85
CA ALA A 305 22.20 0.98 7.64
C ALA A 305 22.59 2.45 7.45
N SER A 306 22.84 3.17 8.54
CA SER A 306 23.65 4.38 8.48
C SER A 306 24.94 4.11 9.26
N PRO A 307 26.15 4.33 8.67
CA PRO A 307 27.38 4.37 9.44
C PRO A 307 27.31 5.63 10.31
N ASN A 308 26.62 5.46 11.43
CA ASN A 308 26.35 6.44 12.45
C ASN A 308 27.58 7.31 12.71
N LEU A 309 27.35 8.61 12.88
CA LEU A 309 27.56 9.43 14.09
C LEU A 309 28.75 9.15 15.06
N ALA A 310 29.41 7.99 15.03
CA ALA A 310 30.71 7.71 15.62
C ALA A 310 31.82 8.64 15.07
N ALA A 311 31.66 9.19 13.86
CA ALA A 311 32.62 10.15 13.31
C ALA A 311 32.57 11.53 14.00
N HIS A 312 31.41 11.93 14.53
CA HIS A 312 31.28 13.20 15.26
C HIS A 312 31.74 13.10 16.70
N SER A 313 31.47 11.97 17.39
CA SER A 313 31.99 11.75 18.74
C SER A 313 33.52 11.54 18.76
N LEU A 314 34.11 10.86 17.76
CA LEU A 314 35.57 10.77 17.63
C LEU A 314 36.23 12.11 17.30
N ARG A 315 35.62 12.95 16.45
CA ARG A 315 36.17 14.28 16.13
C ARG A 315 36.20 15.22 17.33
N VAL A 316 35.15 15.20 18.16
CA VAL A 316 35.11 16.01 19.38
C VAL A 316 36.11 15.49 20.42
N LEU A 317 36.30 14.17 20.51
CA LEU A 317 37.30 13.57 21.41
C LEU A 317 38.75 13.87 20.96
N LEU A 318 39.03 13.85 19.66
CA LEU A 318 40.35 14.22 19.10
C LEU A 318 40.66 15.72 19.26
N ILE A 319 39.67 16.61 19.11
CA ILE A 319 39.87 18.05 19.31
C ILE A 319 40.14 18.40 20.79
N LEU A 320 39.62 17.60 21.74
CA LEU A 320 39.85 17.80 23.17
C LEU A 320 41.14 17.17 23.70
N ILE A 321 41.64 16.09 23.07
CA ILE A 321 42.85 15.39 23.54
C ILE A 321 44.15 16.02 23.00
N ILE A 322 44.14 16.58 21.79
CA ILE A 322 45.33 17.19 21.17
C ILE A 322 45.92 18.37 21.97
N PRO A 323 45.13 19.31 22.55
CA PRO A 323 45.67 20.41 23.35
C PRO A 323 46.24 19.95 24.70
N VAL A 324 45.62 18.93 25.31
CA VAL A 324 46.01 18.42 26.65
C VAL A 324 47.35 17.68 26.58
N VAL A 325 47.59 16.93 25.51
CA VAL A 325 48.89 16.27 25.28
C VAL A 325 49.99 17.29 24.98
N TYR A 326 49.69 18.38 24.28
CA TYR A 326 50.66 19.46 24.02
C TYR A 326 51.06 20.22 25.29
N LEU A 327 50.12 20.47 26.21
CA LEU A 327 50.37 21.12 27.50
C LEU A 327 51.20 20.25 28.47
N LEU A 328 51.00 18.92 28.43
CA LEU A 328 51.76 17.97 29.27
C LEU A 328 53.18 17.72 28.77
N CYS A 329 53.44 17.80 27.45
CA CYS A 329 54.78 17.61 26.88
C CYS A 329 55.69 18.86 26.94
N CYS A 330 55.16 20.06 27.16
CA CYS A 330 55.97 21.28 27.29
C CYS A 330 56.35 21.63 28.75
N SER A 331 56.04 20.75 29.70
CA SER A 331 56.26 20.98 31.15
C SER A 331 57.30 20.04 31.78
N ALA A 332 58.17 19.42 30.97
CA ALA A 332 59.26 18.55 31.42
C ALA A 332 60.62 19.11 31.00
#